data_AF-A0A5C3F9V7-F1
#
_entry.id   AF-A0A5C3F9V7-F1
#
_cell.length_a   1.000
_cell.length_b   1.000
_cell.length_c   1.000
_cell.angle_alpha   90.00
_cell.angle_beta   90.00
_cell.angle_gamma   90.00
#
_symmetry.space_group_name_H-M   'P 1'
#
loop_
_entity.id
_entity.type
_entity.pdbx_description
1 polymer ?
#
loop_
_entity_poly.entity_id
_entity_poly.type
_entity_poly.pdbx_seq_one_letter_code
_entity_poly.pdbx_strand_id
1 'polypeptide(L)'
;MTTSSASAPAAPRAATPSPRRLRILIVRHGETHENVAKVIQGQLDTPLNPFGHQQAATTGAHLATTRIHRAISSPLKRAADTATAIVSRQPHQHGLTLETDPRLMERGFGVLEGKVYHGPRNKRDSIDGIEKMQDLAQRLASFWNDLVTVPLDPHAQPGNPNADDDNDGDEQTVLLVSHGAAISALLGEVLVSGQYVELAQGVQPSRLWNCSITEILVPTIPDRRSASSSSDQEPAKIASAGDPARRKQWTIRPSHLNVQGAQFMREYRALRRLLAATQHRQQQGDGRDGGSDEDLQATIRTLEAEIAVTERRFKKDPKLQARLEGDVLRGPDGEAVEADIGYGRGIGCVLRWSDVEHLRGLAKDGGDAAGSGAKQDVNVDELVGKGE
;
A
#
# COMPACT_ATOMS: atom_id res chain seq x y z
N MET A 1 36.14 -37.96 40.24
CA MET A 1 36.09 -37.56 38.82
C MET A 1 34.66 -37.74 38.35
N THR A 2 33.88 -36.68 38.36
CA THR A 2 32.46 -36.66 37.99
C THR A 2 32.35 -36.41 36.49
N THR A 3 31.88 -37.39 35.73
CA THR A 3 31.64 -37.26 34.29
C THR A 3 30.34 -36.49 34.05
N SER A 4 30.48 -35.32 33.43
CA SER A 4 29.41 -34.43 33.00
C SER A 4 28.57 -35.08 31.90
N SER A 5 27.26 -35.17 32.12
CA SER A 5 26.25 -35.57 31.13
C SER A 5 25.92 -34.37 30.25
N ALA A 6 26.45 -34.35 29.03
CA ALA A 6 26.11 -33.34 28.03
C ALA A 6 24.66 -33.54 27.53
N SER A 7 23.83 -32.51 27.71
CA SER A 7 22.48 -32.42 27.14
C SER A 7 22.52 -32.46 25.62
N ALA A 8 21.65 -33.27 25.01
CA ALA A 8 21.44 -33.29 23.57
C ALA A 8 21.00 -31.90 23.04
N PRO A 9 21.38 -31.52 21.81
CA PRO A 9 20.95 -30.27 21.20
C PRO A 9 19.44 -30.31 20.92
N ALA A 10 18.75 -29.21 21.26
CA ALA A 10 17.33 -29.03 20.96
C ALA A 10 17.09 -29.14 19.45
N ALA A 11 16.04 -29.86 19.06
CA ALA A 11 15.60 -29.99 17.67
C ALA A 11 15.38 -28.61 17.02
N PRO A 12 15.62 -28.47 15.70
CA PRO A 12 15.37 -27.21 15.00
C PRO A 12 13.89 -26.85 15.13
N ARG A 13 13.63 -25.61 15.59
CA ARG A 13 12.29 -25.03 15.66
C ARG A 13 11.66 -25.14 14.27
N ALA A 14 10.52 -25.80 14.16
CA ALA A 14 9.75 -25.88 12.91
C ALA A 14 9.59 -24.47 12.33
N ALA A 15 9.93 -24.30 11.05
CA ALA A 15 9.78 -23.03 10.35
C ALA A 15 8.30 -22.63 10.33
N THR A 16 8.01 -21.37 10.64
CA THR A 16 6.66 -20.82 10.57
C THR A 16 6.23 -20.78 9.09
N PRO A 17 5.03 -21.26 8.72
CA PRO A 17 4.56 -21.19 7.34
C PRO A 17 4.52 -19.74 6.86
N SER A 18 4.88 -19.50 5.60
CA SER A 18 4.79 -18.17 4.98
C SER A 18 3.34 -17.69 4.99
N PRO A 19 3.06 -16.43 5.37
CA PRO A 19 1.69 -15.92 5.41
C PRO A 19 1.10 -15.94 4.00
N ARG A 20 -0.21 -16.12 3.86
CA ARG A 20 -0.91 -16.01 2.57
C ARG A 20 -1.35 -14.57 2.28
N ARG A 21 -1.47 -13.74 3.31
CA ARG A 21 -1.89 -12.33 3.22
C ARG A 21 -1.03 -11.43 4.09
N LEU A 22 -0.87 -10.18 3.65
CA LEU A 22 -0.31 -9.10 4.44
C LEU A 22 -1.39 -8.06 4.71
N ARG A 23 -1.55 -7.71 5.98
CA ARG A 23 -2.29 -6.53 6.42
C ARG A 23 -1.31 -5.39 6.64
N ILE A 24 -1.29 -4.42 5.74
CA ILE A 24 -0.32 -3.33 5.74
C ILE A 24 -0.98 -2.09 6.36
N LEU A 25 -0.40 -1.64 7.48
CA LEU A 25 -0.77 -0.40 8.16
C LEU A 25 0.23 0.68 7.78
N ILE A 26 -0.16 1.55 6.86
CA ILE A 26 0.67 2.66 6.38
C ILE A 26 0.38 3.89 7.22
N VAL A 27 1.41 4.45 7.87
CA VAL A 27 1.31 5.63 8.73
C VAL A 27 2.16 6.76 8.16
N ARG A 28 1.58 7.95 8.00
CA ARG A 28 2.36 9.16 7.74
C ARG A 28 3.04 9.61 9.03
N HIS A 29 4.28 10.09 8.95
CA HIS A 29 4.99 10.65 10.10
C HIS A 29 4.18 11.75 10.85
N GLY A 30 4.48 11.94 12.14
CA GLY A 30 3.91 13.01 12.96
C GLY A 30 4.33 14.42 12.51
N GLU A 31 3.69 15.45 13.03
CA GLU A 31 3.95 16.85 12.66
C GLU A 31 5.39 17.31 12.94
N THR A 32 5.94 18.12 12.04
CA THR A 32 7.21 18.84 12.23
C THR A 32 6.98 20.36 12.20
N HIS A 33 7.98 21.15 12.61
CA HIS A 33 7.90 22.62 12.51
C HIS A 33 7.71 23.09 11.07
N GLU A 34 8.30 22.39 10.10
CA GLU A 34 8.19 22.70 8.67
C GLU A 34 6.79 22.40 8.13
N ASN A 35 6.06 21.41 8.68
CA ASN A 35 4.66 21.20 8.31
C ASN A 35 3.81 22.42 8.67
N VAL A 36 3.96 22.92 9.91
CA VAL A 36 3.25 24.11 10.41
C VAL A 36 3.67 25.37 9.64
N ALA A 37 4.97 25.52 9.37
CA ALA A 37 5.54 26.66 8.65
C ALA A 37 5.32 26.59 7.13
N LYS A 38 4.66 25.54 6.61
CA LYS A 38 4.41 25.34 5.17
C LYS A 38 5.69 25.28 4.33
N VAL A 39 6.76 24.77 4.93
CA VAL A 39 8.06 24.60 4.29
C VAL A 39 8.13 23.22 3.62
N ILE A 40 8.59 23.17 2.38
CA ILE A 40 8.82 21.91 1.68
C ILE A 40 10.01 21.20 2.33
N GLN A 41 9.76 20.01 2.88
CA GLN A 41 10.81 19.22 3.53
C GLN A 41 11.55 18.35 2.53
N GLY A 42 10.83 17.62 1.66
CA GLY A 42 11.43 16.61 0.80
C GLY A 42 12.30 15.65 1.60
N GLN A 43 13.56 15.51 1.20
CA GLN A 43 14.51 14.62 1.84
C GLN A 43 15.35 15.28 2.94
N LEU A 44 15.05 16.53 3.34
CA LEU A 44 15.64 17.14 4.53
C LEU A 44 15.31 16.31 5.78
N ASP A 45 16.32 16.08 6.62
CA ASP A 45 16.19 15.23 7.81
C ASP A 45 15.70 16.02 9.04
N THR A 46 14.44 16.41 9.00
CA THR A 46 13.76 17.20 10.01
C THR A 46 13.19 16.32 11.14
N PRO A 47 13.29 16.76 12.41
CA PRO A 47 12.71 16.03 13.54
C PRO A 47 11.20 16.28 13.68
N LEU A 48 10.52 15.42 14.44
CA LEU A 48 9.18 15.72 14.93
C LEU A 48 9.20 16.95 15.85
N ASN A 49 8.12 17.72 15.85
CA ASN A 49 7.90 18.75 16.85
C ASN A 49 7.20 18.14 18.10
N PRO A 50 7.01 18.89 19.19
CA PRO A 50 6.36 18.37 20.40
C PRO A 50 4.96 17.78 20.16
N PHE A 51 4.17 18.39 19.27
CA PHE A 51 2.84 17.89 18.92
C PHE A 51 2.91 16.61 18.08
N GLY A 52 3.85 16.52 17.13
CA GLY A 52 4.14 15.32 16.36
C GLY A 52 4.55 14.13 17.22
N HIS A 53 5.30 14.35 18.30
CA HIS A 53 5.59 13.31 19.28
C HIS A 53 4.33 12.82 20.02
N GLN A 54 3.41 13.73 20.37
CA GLN A 54 2.12 13.35 21.00
C GLN A 54 1.22 12.59 20.02
N GLN A 55 1.16 13.00 18.76
CA GLN A 55 0.47 12.29 17.69
C GLN A 55 1.02 10.87 17.54
N ALA A 56 2.34 10.72 17.43
CA ALA A 56 2.98 9.42 17.27
C ALA A 56 2.74 8.49 18.48
N ALA A 57 2.80 9.03 19.70
CA ALA A 57 2.48 8.29 20.92
C ALA A 57 1.01 7.82 20.96
N THR A 58 0.09 8.68 20.51
CA THR A 58 -1.35 8.37 20.46
C THR A 58 -1.67 7.32 19.39
N THR A 59 -1.05 7.41 18.22
CA THR A 59 -1.11 6.36 17.20
C THR A 59 -0.55 5.03 17.73
N GLY A 60 0.57 5.07 18.46
CA GLY A 60 1.14 3.89 19.09
C GLY A 60 0.19 3.25 20.09
N ALA A 61 -0.47 4.04 20.94
CA ALA A 61 -1.46 3.55 21.89
C ALA A 61 -2.69 2.96 21.18
N HIS A 62 -3.16 3.60 20.11
CA HIS A 62 -4.27 3.11 19.30
C HIS A 62 -3.95 1.76 18.63
N LEU A 63 -2.72 1.58 18.15
CA LEU A 63 -2.27 0.35 17.50
C LEU A 63 -1.75 -0.71 18.48
N ALA A 64 -1.74 -0.45 19.79
CA ALA A 64 -1.19 -1.38 20.79
C ALA A 64 -1.94 -2.72 20.86
N THR A 65 -3.23 -2.73 20.53
CA THR A 65 -4.06 -3.94 20.48
C THR A 65 -3.94 -4.70 19.15
N THR A 66 -3.38 -4.07 18.11
CA THR A 66 -3.12 -4.71 16.83
C THR A 66 -1.71 -5.28 16.85
N ARG A 67 -1.58 -6.61 16.76
CA ARG A 67 -0.28 -7.29 16.77
C ARG A 67 0.52 -6.97 15.49
N ILE A 68 1.54 -6.12 15.61
CA ILE A 68 2.44 -5.79 14.49
C ILE A 68 3.53 -6.84 14.39
N HIS A 69 3.59 -7.56 13.27
CA HIS A 69 4.55 -8.65 13.06
C HIS A 69 5.87 -8.17 12.47
N ARG A 70 5.84 -7.10 11.67
CA ARG A 70 7.01 -6.48 11.06
C ARG A 70 6.81 -4.97 11.01
N ALA A 71 7.87 -4.20 11.24
CA ALA A 71 7.83 -2.74 11.19
C ALA A 71 8.93 -2.22 10.27
N ILE A 72 8.56 -1.37 9.32
CA ILE A 72 9.47 -0.78 8.34
C ILE A 72 9.21 0.72 8.27
N SER A 73 10.27 1.52 8.28
CA SER A 73 10.16 2.96 8.18
C SER A 73 11.07 3.54 7.10
N SER A 74 10.71 4.72 6.61
CA SER A 74 11.68 5.61 5.99
C SER A 74 12.82 5.93 6.96
N PRO A 75 14.08 6.02 6.49
CA PRO A 75 15.21 6.38 7.37
C PRO A 75 15.18 7.84 7.85
N LEU A 76 14.34 8.72 7.28
CA LEU A 76 14.23 10.11 7.72
C LEU A 76 13.67 10.18 9.14
N LYS A 77 14.30 10.99 9.99
CA LYS A 77 14.10 11.05 11.43
C LYS A 77 12.64 11.19 11.83
N ARG A 78 11.88 12.11 11.23
CA ARG A 78 10.43 12.24 11.49
C ARG A 78 9.65 10.93 11.34
N ALA A 79 9.96 10.12 10.34
CA ALA A 79 9.30 8.83 10.12
C ALA A 79 9.85 7.76 11.07
N ALA A 80 11.17 7.70 11.24
CA ALA A 80 11.83 6.77 12.17
C ALA A 80 11.38 6.99 13.63
N ASP A 81 11.29 8.24 14.10
CA ASP A 81 10.81 8.60 15.44
C ASP A 81 9.33 8.22 15.60
N THR A 82 8.51 8.44 14.57
CA THR A 82 7.09 8.03 14.56
C THR A 82 6.96 6.52 14.68
N ALA A 83 7.72 5.76 13.87
CA ALA A 83 7.72 4.31 13.90
C ALA A 83 8.20 3.76 15.24
N THR A 84 9.25 4.36 15.81
CA THR A 84 9.78 3.99 17.12
C THR A 84 8.73 4.18 18.22
N ALA A 85 8.01 5.30 18.21
CA ALA A 85 6.93 5.55 19.15
C ALA A 85 5.82 4.49 19.05
N ILE A 86 5.44 4.07 17.84
CA ILE A 86 4.43 3.02 17.62
C ILE A 86 4.93 1.65 18.10
N VAL A 87 6.15 1.26 17.70
CA VAL A 87 6.77 -0.02 18.08
C VAL A 87 6.92 -0.12 19.60
N SER A 88 7.29 0.97 20.28
CA SER A 88 7.44 1.00 21.75
C SER A 88 6.16 0.73 22.54
N ARG A 89 5.00 0.73 21.87
CA ARG A 89 3.69 0.42 22.48
C ARG A 89 3.25 -1.02 22.24
N GLN A 90 4.01 -1.79 21.46
CA GLN A 90 3.68 -3.19 21.18
C GLN A 90 4.00 -4.07 22.39
N PRO A 91 3.09 -4.98 22.80
CA PRO A 91 3.35 -5.90 23.91
C PRO A 91 4.61 -6.77 23.72
N HIS A 92 4.93 -7.11 22.48
CA HIS A 92 6.08 -7.91 22.07
C HIS A 92 7.22 -7.08 21.45
N GLN A 93 7.34 -5.79 21.82
CA GLN A 93 8.34 -4.85 21.28
C GLN A 93 9.78 -5.41 21.23
N HIS A 94 10.20 -6.23 22.21
CA HIS A 94 11.55 -6.80 22.25
C HIS A 94 11.83 -7.83 21.15
N GLY A 95 10.77 -8.40 20.56
CA GLY A 95 10.86 -9.30 19.40
C GLY A 95 10.56 -8.60 18.06
N LEU A 96 10.18 -7.33 18.08
CA LEU A 96 9.82 -6.56 16.89
C LEU A 96 10.98 -5.66 16.48
N THR A 97 11.67 -6.02 15.40
CA THR A 97 12.74 -5.19 14.83
C THR A 97 12.12 -4.10 13.97
N LEU A 98 12.53 -2.84 14.19
CA LEU A 98 12.23 -1.73 13.30
C LEU A 98 13.28 -1.68 12.19
N GLU A 99 12.87 -2.03 10.98
CA GLU A 99 13.70 -1.96 9.78
C GLU A 99 13.59 -0.57 9.13
N THR A 100 14.62 -0.16 8.39
CA THR A 100 14.57 1.06 7.57
C THR A 100 14.81 0.73 6.10
N ASP A 101 14.07 1.39 5.21
CA ASP A 101 14.24 1.25 3.77
C ASP A 101 14.30 2.63 3.08
N PRO A 102 15.43 3.01 2.46
CA PRO A 102 15.57 4.29 1.75
C PRO A 102 14.53 4.51 0.63
N ARG A 103 13.96 3.44 0.07
CA ARG A 103 12.92 3.55 -0.97
C ARG A 103 11.61 4.13 -0.44
N LEU A 104 11.46 4.27 0.88
CA LEU A 104 10.31 4.88 1.55
C LEU A 104 10.50 6.36 1.88
N MET A 105 11.64 6.96 1.53
CA MET A 105 11.88 8.40 1.73
C MET A 105 10.85 9.25 0.98
N GLU A 106 10.64 10.48 1.46
CA GLU A 106 9.78 11.45 0.78
C GLU A 106 10.31 11.73 -0.63
N ARG A 107 9.42 12.22 -1.52
CA ARG A 107 9.82 12.75 -2.82
C ARG A 107 10.92 13.81 -2.64
N GLY A 108 12.02 13.66 -3.37
CA GLY A 108 13.05 14.71 -3.42
C GLY A 108 12.51 15.98 -4.09
N PHE A 109 12.61 17.14 -3.43
CA PHE A 109 12.15 18.41 -3.99
C PHE A 109 13.28 19.34 -4.47
N GLY A 110 14.53 18.87 -4.40
CA GLY A 110 15.69 19.58 -4.94
C GLY A 110 15.79 20.99 -4.40
N VAL A 111 15.91 21.96 -5.31
CA VAL A 111 16.10 23.38 -4.94
C VAL A 111 14.91 24.01 -4.19
N LEU A 112 13.78 23.31 -4.06
CA LEU A 112 12.61 23.80 -3.33
C LEU A 112 12.60 23.39 -1.85
N GLU A 113 13.45 22.46 -1.45
CA GLU A 113 13.57 22.04 -0.06
C GLU A 113 14.01 23.21 0.84
N GLY A 114 13.44 23.28 2.04
CA GLY A 114 13.71 24.35 3.01
C GLY A 114 13.01 25.68 2.69
N LYS A 115 12.18 25.74 1.64
CA LYS A 115 11.47 26.96 1.23
C LYS A 115 9.97 26.85 1.47
N VAL A 116 9.36 27.97 1.86
CA VAL A 116 7.90 28.13 1.76
C VAL A 116 7.57 28.26 0.28
N TYR A 117 6.64 27.42 -0.20
CA TYR A 117 6.31 27.38 -1.61
C TYR A 117 4.94 28.00 -1.88
N HIS A 118 4.95 29.09 -2.62
CA HIS A 118 3.75 29.82 -3.06
C HIS A 118 3.39 29.57 -4.54
N GLY A 119 4.07 28.61 -5.18
CA GLY A 119 3.85 28.29 -6.59
C GLY A 119 2.66 27.35 -6.83
N PRO A 120 2.41 26.97 -8.10
CA PRO A 120 1.33 26.07 -8.46
C PRO A 120 1.47 24.71 -7.79
N ARG A 121 0.34 24.10 -7.39
CA ARG A 121 0.28 22.77 -6.76
C ARG A 121 1.15 21.74 -7.48
N ASN A 122 0.98 21.62 -8.80
CA ASN A 122 1.76 20.71 -9.62
C ASN A 122 3.14 21.29 -9.92
N LYS A 123 4.15 20.74 -9.27
CA LYS A 123 5.55 21.04 -9.57
C LYS A 123 5.94 20.34 -10.86
N ARG A 124 6.49 21.09 -11.80
CA ARG A 124 7.01 20.53 -13.05
C ARG A 124 8.24 19.69 -12.74
N ASP A 125 8.32 18.50 -13.33
CA ASP A 125 9.48 17.61 -13.24
C ASP A 125 10.76 18.24 -13.85
N SER A 126 10.63 19.37 -14.54
CA SER A 126 11.73 20.16 -15.08
C SER A 126 12.43 21.07 -14.06
N ILE A 127 11.96 21.12 -12.80
CA ILE A 127 12.59 21.91 -11.75
C ILE A 127 13.87 21.23 -11.29
N ASP A 128 14.94 21.99 -11.13
CA ASP A 128 16.25 21.44 -10.81
C ASP A 128 16.27 20.64 -9.49
N GLY A 129 16.87 19.45 -9.55
CA GLY A 129 16.98 18.52 -8.43
C GLY A 129 15.66 17.88 -7.95
N ILE A 130 14.51 18.15 -8.57
CA ILE A 130 13.26 17.47 -8.19
C ILE A 130 13.32 16.00 -8.62
N GLU A 131 12.94 15.08 -7.73
CA GLU A 131 12.74 13.69 -8.08
C GLU A 131 11.54 13.59 -9.03
N LYS A 132 11.74 12.98 -10.20
CA LYS A 132 10.67 12.80 -11.19
C LYS A 132 9.63 11.82 -10.66
N MET A 133 8.38 11.99 -11.06
CA MET A 133 7.31 11.09 -10.61
C MET A 133 7.58 9.64 -11.01
N GLN A 134 8.15 9.43 -12.20
CA GLN A 134 8.54 8.09 -12.66
C GLN A 134 9.59 7.43 -11.77
N ASP A 135 10.60 8.17 -11.31
CA ASP A 135 11.67 7.66 -10.45
C ASP A 135 11.15 7.34 -9.04
N LEU A 136 10.30 8.21 -8.50
CA LEU A 136 9.58 7.99 -7.24
C LEU A 136 8.73 6.72 -7.29
N ALA A 137 7.86 6.61 -8.29
CA ALA A 137 6.99 5.45 -8.46
C ALA A 137 7.80 4.16 -8.70
N GLN A 138 8.91 4.25 -9.44
CA GLN A 138 9.83 3.13 -9.69
C GLN A 138 10.45 2.57 -8.40
N ARG A 139 10.93 3.42 -7.48
CA ARG A 139 11.51 2.94 -6.21
C ARG A 139 10.45 2.42 -5.25
N LEU A 140 9.25 3.01 -5.25
CA LEU A 140 8.12 2.56 -4.43
C LEU A 140 7.58 1.22 -4.92
N ALA A 141 7.47 1.02 -6.24
CA ALA A 141 7.12 -0.27 -6.84
C ALA A 141 8.14 -1.37 -6.51
N SER A 142 9.43 -1.02 -6.55
CA SER A 142 10.53 -1.90 -6.12
C SER A 142 10.39 -2.31 -4.65
N PHE A 143 10.11 -1.37 -3.76
CA PHE A 143 9.84 -1.66 -2.35
C PHE A 143 8.63 -2.58 -2.18
N TRP A 144 7.53 -2.24 -2.84
CA TRP A 144 6.29 -3.00 -2.72
C TRP A 144 6.44 -4.45 -3.18
N ASN A 145 7.13 -4.67 -4.31
CA ASN A 145 7.50 -6.00 -4.80
C ASN A 145 8.20 -6.83 -3.73
N ASP A 146 9.21 -6.24 -3.09
CA ASP A 146 9.99 -6.91 -2.06
C ASP A 146 9.14 -7.22 -0.83
N LEU A 147 8.20 -6.32 -0.50
CA LEU A 147 7.30 -6.50 0.64
C LEU A 147 6.33 -7.67 0.43
N VAL A 148 5.70 -7.75 -0.73
CA VAL A 148 4.65 -8.77 -0.99
C VAL A 148 5.21 -10.10 -1.47
N THR A 149 6.47 -10.16 -1.91
CA THR A 149 7.10 -11.40 -2.37
C THR A 149 7.74 -12.14 -1.20
N VAL A 150 7.19 -13.30 -0.85
CA VAL A 150 7.66 -14.12 0.29
C VAL A 150 8.33 -15.41 -0.21
N PRO A 151 9.43 -15.87 0.40
CA PRO A 151 9.98 -17.20 0.10
C PRO A 151 8.92 -18.29 0.33
N LEU A 152 8.89 -19.30 -0.53
CA LEU A 152 8.10 -20.50 -0.26
C LEU A 152 8.84 -21.36 0.75
N ASP A 153 8.13 -21.81 1.78
CA ASP A 153 8.57 -22.95 2.56
C ASP A 153 8.15 -24.24 1.82
N PRO A 154 9.09 -25.02 1.27
CA PRO A 154 8.78 -26.29 0.61
C PRO A 154 8.19 -27.34 1.58
N HIS A 155 8.23 -27.11 2.90
CA HIS A 155 7.64 -27.97 3.92
C HIS A 155 6.31 -27.47 4.47
N ALA A 156 5.82 -26.30 4.05
CA ALA A 156 4.49 -25.83 4.42
C ALA A 156 3.41 -26.71 3.77
N GLN A 157 2.69 -27.48 4.60
CA GLN A 157 1.51 -28.23 4.15
C GLN A 157 0.45 -27.23 3.66
N PRO A 158 -0.20 -27.46 2.51
CA PRO A 158 -1.35 -26.67 2.12
C PRO A 158 -2.40 -26.74 3.24
N GLY A 159 -2.77 -25.58 3.78
CA GLY A 159 -3.70 -25.49 4.91
C GLY A 159 -5.00 -26.27 4.66
N ASN A 160 -5.50 -26.95 5.70
CA ASN A 160 -6.76 -27.67 5.66
C ASN A 160 -7.91 -26.67 5.43
N PRO A 161 -8.67 -26.77 4.32
CA PRO A 161 -9.78 -25.85 4.03
C PRO A 161 -10.96 -25.94 5.04
N ASN A 162 -10.93 -26.93 5.96
CA ASN A 162 -11.95 -27.14 7.00
C ASN A 162 -11.43 -26.90 8.44
N ALA A 163 -10.29 -26.23 8.63
CA ALA A 163 -9.85 -25.86 9.97
C ALA A 163 -10.58 -24.58 10.41
N ASP A 164 -11.15 -24.60 11.62
CA ASP A 164 -11.88 -23.47 12.21
C ASP A 164 -11.05 -22.17 12.18
N ASP A 165 -11.73 -21.06 11.86
CA ASP A 165 -11.28 -19.77 11.31
C ASP A 165 -10.39 -18.88 12.23
N ASP A 166 -9.76 -19.43 13.28
CA ASP A 166 -8.88 -18.70 14.21
C ASP A 166 -7.40 -18.76 13.77
N ASN A 167 -7.12 -18.48 12.50
CA ASN A 167 -5.82 -18.75 11.88
C ASN A 167 -4.87 -17.54 11.91
N ASP A 168 -4.28 -17.25 13.09
CA ASP A 168 -3.22 -16.24 13.32
C ASP A 168 -1.93 -16.51 12.49
N GLY A 169 -1.87 -17.62 11.74
CA GLY A 169 -0.77 -17.98 10.83
C GLY A 169 -0.99 -17.60 9.36
N ASP A 170 -2.18 -17.16 8.96
CA ASP A 170 -2.51 -16.92 7.54
C ASP A 170 -2.30 -15.46 7.09
N GLU A 171 -2.32 -14.54 8.05
CA GLU A 171 -2.18 -13.10 7.83
C GLU A 171 -1.05 -12.51 8.69
N GLN A 172 -0.16 -11.75 8.06
CA GLN A 172 0.88 -11.01 8.76
C GLN A 172 0.61 -9.50 8.69
N THR A 173 0.50 -8.85 9.86
CA THR A 173 0.37 -7.39 9.93
C THR A 173 1.74 -6.70 9.84
N VAL A 174 1.92 -5.80 8.87
CA VAL A 174 3.13 -5.00 8.65
C VAL A 174 2.84 -3.52 8.89
N LEU A 175 3.58 -2.90 9.79
CA LEU A 175 3.60 -1.44 9.96
C LEU A 175 4.58 -0.83 8.94
N LEU A 176 4.10 0.15 8.18
CA LEU A 176 4.89 0.92 7.23
C LEU A 176 4.80 2.41 7.58
N VAL A 177 5.90 3.06 7.95
CA VAL A 177 5.90 4.50 8.25
C VAL A 177 6.65 5.29 7.18
N SER A 178 5.98 6.27 6.57
CA SER A 178 6.53 7.05 5.47
C SER A 178 5.97 8.49 5.46
N HIS A 179 5.89 9.11 4.28
CA HIS A 179 5.64 10.53 4.06
C HIS A 179 4.47 10.72 3.11
N GLY A 180 3.88 11.93 3.11
CA GLY A 180 2.69 12.22 2.32
C GLY A 180 2.88 11.83 0.85
N ALA A 181 3.76 12.53 0.13
CA ALA A 181 3.84 12.34 -1.32
C ALA A 181 4.35 10.94 -1.69
N ALA A 182 5.23 10.33 -0.89
CA ALA A 182 5.63 8.94 -1.07
C ALA A 182 4.45 7.96 -0.92
N ILE A 183 3.62 8.09 0.12
CA ILE A 183 2.44 7.23 0.33
C ILE A 183 1.40 7.48 -0.76
N SER A 184 1.15 8.75 -1.12
CA SER A 184 0.22 9.09 -2.21
C SER A 184 0.66 8.53 -3.55
N ALA A 185 1.95 8.61 -3.87
CA ALA A 185 2.49 8.02 -5.09
C ALA A 185 2.42 6.49 -5.05
N LEU A 186 2.72 5.86 -3.90
CA LEU A 186 2.57 4.41 -3.76
C LEU A 186 1.11 4.01 -3.98
N LEU A 187 0.16 4.62 -3.29
CA LEU A 187 -1.26 4.27 -3.42
C LEU A 187 -1.81 4.60 -4.80
N GLY A 188 -1.61 5.83 -5.27
CA GLY A 188 -2.23 6.36 -6.48
C GLY A 188 -1.54 5.92 -7.77
N GLU A 189 -0.22 6.12 -7.86
CA GLU A 189 0.54 5.89 -9.09
C GLU A 189 0.92 4.41 -9.23
N VAL A 190 1.34 3.76 -8.15
CA VAL A 190 1.76 2.36 -8.20
C VAL A 190 0.54 1.45 -8.05
N LEU A 191 -0.11 1.45 -6.89
CA LEU A 191 -1.02 0.38 -6.49
C LEU A 191 -2.38 0.44 -7.16
N VAL A 192 -3.06 1.58 -7.12
CA VAL A 192 -4.40 1.76 -7.69
C VAL A 192 -4.33 1.87 -9.20
N SER A 193 -3.44 2.71 -9.74
CA SER A 193 -3.32 2.87 -11.20
C SER A 193 -2.79 1.61 -11.88
N GLY A 194 -1.86 0.89 -11.23
CA GLY A 194 -1.38 -0.40 -11.69
C GLY A 194 -2.30 -1.59 -11.41
N GLN A 195 -3.49 -1.36 -10.83
CA GLN A 195 -4.48 -2.40 -10.48
C GLN A 195 -3.95 -3.50 -9.56
N TYR A 196 -2.95 -3.19 -8.73
CA TYR A 196 -2.46 -4.09 -7.68
C TYR A 196 -3.34 -4.04 -6.44
N VAL A 197 -4.06 -2.94 -6.22
CA VAL A 197 -5.09 -2.82 -5.19
C VAL A 197 -6.34 -2.14 -5.73
N GLU A 198 -7.49 -2.49 -5.16
CA GLU A 198 -8.76 -1.79 -5.36
C GLU A 198 -9.20 -1.10 -4.07
N LEU A 199 -10.12 -0.15 -4.18
CA LEU A 199 -10.70 0.52 -3.01
C LEU A 199 -11.92 -0.26 -2.55
N ALA A 200 -12.02 -0.51 -1.24
CA ALA A 200 -13.24 -1.06 -0.65
C ALA A 200 -14.43 -0.11 -0.84
N GLN A 201 -15.65 -0.65 -0.77
CA GLN A 201 -16.86 0.15 -0.90
C GLN A 201 -16.90 1.26 0.17
N GLY A 202 -17.17 2.50 -0.25
CA GLY A 202 -17.21 3.67 0.63
C GLY A 202 -15.85 4.27 0.97
N VAL A 203 -14.74 3.62 0.62
CA VAL A 203 -13.39 4.19 0.79
C VAL A 203 -13.10 5.14 -0.35
N GLN A 204 -12.78 6.39 0.00
CA GLN A 204 -12.46 7.43 -0.96
C GLN A 204 -11.05 7.98 -0.71
N PRO A 205 -10.23 8.19 -1.77
CA PRO A 205 -8.95 8.84 -1.62
C PRO A 205 -9.11 10.21 -1.01
N SER A 206 -8.41 10.43 0.09
CA SER A 206 -8.41 11.67 0.85
C SER A 206 -6.99 12.08 1.21
N ARG A 207 -6.87 13.22 1.85
CA ARG A 207 -5.60 13.77 2.31
C ARG A 207 -4.98 12.90 3.40
N LEU A 208 -3.68 12.58 3.31
CA LEU A 208 -2.95 11.86 4.36
C LEU A 208 -2.52 12.81 5.50
N TRP A 209 -3.24 12.80 6.61
CA TRP A 209 -2.87 13.63 7.76
C TRP A 209 -1.65 13.09 8.51
N ASN A 210 -0.95 13.94 9.25
CA ASN A 210 0.15 13.48 10.09
C ASN A 210 -0.37 12.42 11.08
N CYS A 211 0.36 11.31 11.22
CA CYS A 211 -0.03 10.17 12.02
C CYS A 211 -1.37 9.50 11.63
N SER A 212 -1.89 9.77 10.43
CA SER A 212 -3.05 9.03 9.91
C SER A 212 -2.66 7.61 9.50
N ILE A 213 -3.65 6.70 9.55
CA ILE A 213 -3.48 5.29 9.22
C ILE A 213 -4.24 4.95 7.94
N THR A 214 -3.53 4.43 6.94
CA THR A 214 -4.11 3.80 5.75
C THR A 214 -3.93 2.29 5.87
N GLU A 215 -4.99 1.53 5.62
CA GLU A 215 -5.00 0.08 5.80
C GLU A 215 -5.23 -0.63 4.47
N ILE A 216 -4.35 -1.57 4.15
CA ILE A 216 -4.41 -2.37 2.92
C ILE A 216 -4.30 -3.84 3.27
N LEU A 217 -5.16 -4.67 2.71
CA LEU A 217 -5.04 -6.12 2.74
C LEU A 217 -4.60 -6.63 1.38
N VAL A 218 -3.46 -7.32 1.30
CA VAL A 218 -2.91 -7.83 0.03
C VAL A 218 -2.53 -9.31 0.13
N PRO A 219 -2.68 -10.09 -0.95
CA PRO A 219 -2.14 -11.44 -0.97
C PRO A 219 -0.61 -11.40 -1.04
N THR A 220 0.04 -12.39 -0.45
CA THR A 220 1.48 -12.60 -0.66
C THR A 220 1.73 -13.32 -1.97
N ILE A 221 2.86 -13.01 -2.60
CA ILE A 221 3.33 -13.66 -3.82
C ILE A 221 4.46 -14.64 -3.44
N PRO A 222 4.25 -15.95 -3.59
CA PRO A 222 5.29 -16.94 -3.28
C PRO A 222 6.46 -16.91 -4.28
N ASP A 223 7.70 -16.92 -3.81
CA ASP A 223 8.91 -17.09 -4.66
C ASP A 223 9.29 -18.58 -4.77
N ARG A 224 8.79 -19.26 -5.82
CA ARG A 224 9.02 -20.70 -6.05
C ARG A 224 10.46 -21.08 -6.38
N ARG A 225 11.33 -20.12 -6.71
CA ARG A 225 12.74 -20.40 -7.01
C ARG A 225 13.56 -20.75 -5.77
N SER A 226 13.06 -20.38 -4.59
CA SER A 226 13.63 -20.83 -3.31
C SER A 226 13.46 -22.34 -3.07
N ALA A 227 12.48 -22.98 -3.73
CA ALA A 227 12.17 -24.40 -3.56
C ALA A 227 12.92 -25.33 -4.53
N SER A 228 13.56 -24.82 -5.60
CA SER A 228 14.16 -25.63 -6.67
C SER A 228 15.64 -25.94 -6.49
N SER A 229 16.18 -25.94 -5.27
CA SER A 229 17.55 -26.43 -5.02
C SER A 229 17.59 -27.96 -5.04
N SER A 230 17.54 -28.53 -6.24
CA SER A 230 18.00 -29.90 -6.48
C SER A 230 19.52 -29.97 -6.30
N SER A 231 20.00 -31.10 -5.80
CA SER A 231 21.30 -31.32 -5.15
C SER A 231 22.59 -31.14 -5.97
N ASP A 232 22.56 -30.64 -7.21
CA ASP A 232 23.74 -30.65 -8.10
C ASP A 232 23.99 -29.34 -8.88
N GLN A 233 23.35 -28.23 -8.53
CA GLN A 233 23.71 -26.90 -9.04
C GLN A 233 23.93 -25.93 -7.88
N GLU A 234 25.02 -25.13 -7.94
CA GLU A 234 25.23 -24.03 -6.99
C GLU A 234 23.92 -23.26 -6.83
N PRO A 235 23.42 -23.02 -5.60
CA PRO A 235 22.17 -22.32 -5.40
C PRO A 235 22.28 -20.98 -6.11
N ALA A 236 21.43 -20.74 -7.11
CA ALA A 236 21.35 -19.46 -7.77
C ALA A 236 21.21 -18.41 -6.67
N LYS A 237 22.26 -17.58 -6.48
CA LYS A 237 22.31 -16.59 -5.40
C LYS A 237 20.98 -15.85 -5.39
N ILE A 238 20.19 -16.07 -4.33
CA ILE A 238 18.96 -15.32 -4.10
C ILE A 238 19.42 -13.87 -3.98
N ALA A 239 19.18 -13.11 -5.04
CA ALA A 239 19.52 -11.71 -5.12
C ALA A 239 18.87 -11.01 -3.91
N SER A 240 19.66 -10.25 -3.14
CA SER A 240 19.18 -9.65 -1.90
C SER A 240 18.02 -8.68 -2.17
N ALA A 241 17.22 -8.36 -1.15
CA ALA A 241 16.26 -7.25 -1.25
C ALA A 241 16.96 -5.99 -1.80
N GLY A 242 16.34 -5.32 -2.78
CA GLY A 242 16.95 -4.19 -3.49
C GLY A 242 17.96 -4.51 -4.62
N ASP A 243 18.34 -5.77 -4.87
CA ASP A 243 19.27 -6.13 -5.95
C ASP A 243 18.68 -5.85 -7.35
N PRO A 244 19.38 -5.07 -8.21
CA PRO A 244 18.96 -4.79 -9.58
C PRO A 244 18.69 -6.04 -10.45
N ALA A 245 19.32 -7.19 -10.16
CA ALA A 245 19.07 -8.44 -10.87
C ALA A 245 17.61 -8.92 -10.74
N ARG A 246 16.96 -8.61 -9.60
CA ARG A 246 15.53 -8.90 -9.41
C ARG A 246 14.64 -8.09 -10.36
N ARG A 247 15.08 -6.90 -10.82
CA ARG A 247 14.32 -6.02 -11.74
C ARG A 247 13.92 -6.70 -13.05
N LYS A 248 14.74 -7.61 -13.57
CA LYS A 248 14.46 -8.34 -14.82
C LYS A 248 13.34 -9.38 -14.67
N GLN A 249 13.00 -9.72 -13.43
CA GLN A 249 12.11 -10.83 -13.06
C GLN A 249 10.86 -10.33 -12.32
N TRP A 250 10.69 -9.00 -12.20
CA TRP A 250 9.54 -8.41 -11.54
C TRP A 250 8.30 -8.39 -12.42
N THR A 251 7.17 -8.54 -11.75
CA THR A 251 5.82 -8.53 -12.32
C THR A 251 5.06 -7.25 -12.05
N ILE A 252 5.41 -6.50 -11.00
CA ILE A 252 5.12 -5.07 -10.94
C ILE A 252 6.18 -4.36 -11.75
N ARG A 253 5.90 -4.18 -13.05
CA ARG A 253 6.81 -3.45 -13.92
C ARG A 253 6.50 -1.95 -13.83
N PRO A 254 7.53 -1.11 -13.70
CA PRO A 254 7.42 0.34 -13.79
C PRO A 254 6.85 0.81 -15.13
N SER A 255 6.94 -0.03 -16.17
CA SER A 255 6.28 0.22 -17.46
C SER A 255 4.76 0.30 -17.35
N HIS A 256 4.15 -0.17 -16.25
CA HIS A 256 2.72 -0.04 -15.95
C HIS A 256 2.33 1.39 -15.55
N LEU A 257 3.32 2.23 -15.19
CA LEU A 257 3.14 3.63 -14.78
C LEU A 257 2.81 4.60 -15.94
N ASN A 258 2.42 4.09 -17.11
CA ASN A 258 1.93 4.88 -18.24
C ASN A 258 1.13 4.04 -19.27
N VAL A 259 0.26 3.13 -18.81
CA VAL A 259 -0.38 2.14 -19.70
C VAL A 259 -1.84 2.47 -19.98
N GLN A 260 -2.10 2.93 -21.21
CA GLN A 260 -3.44 3.10 -21.80
C GLN A 260 -4.34 1.84 -21.69
N GLY A 261 -3.75 0.64 -21.51
CA GLY A 261 -4.48 -0.63 -21.29
C GLY A 261 -5.13 -0.76 -19.92
N ALA A 262 -4.48 -0.27 -18.86
CA ALA A 262 -5.05 -0.26 -17.50
C ALA A 262 -6.27 0.68 -17.42
N GLN A 263 -6.26 1.79 -18.17
CA GLN A 263 -7.39 2.71 -18.26
C GLN A 263 -8.63 2.03 -18.87
N PHE A 264 -8.44 1.26 -19.94
CA PHE A 264 -9.52 0.45 -20.53
C PHE A 264 -10.12 -0.52 -19.51
N MET A 265 -9.29 -1.26 -18.77
CA MET A 265 -9.78 -2.20 -17.76
C MET A 265 -10.46 -1.50 -16.59
N ARG A 266 -10.00 -0.31 -16.19
CA ARG A 266 -10.66 0.51 -15.16
C ARG A 266 -12.04 0.95 -15.62
N GLU A 267 -12.15 1.50 -16.83
CA GLU A 267 -13.41 1.93 -17.43
C GLU A 267 -14.38 0.75 -17.57
N TYR A 268 -13.92 -0.37 -18.12
CA TYR A 268 -14.71 -1.58 -18.29
C TYR A 268 -15.21 -2.16 -16.96
N ARG A 269 -14.36 -2.25 -15.93
CA ARG A 269 -14.76 -2.71 -14.59
C ARG A 269 -15.71 -1.73 -13.91
N ALA A 270 -15.50 -0.42 -14.06
CA ALA A 270 -16.38 0.60 -13.51
C ALA A 270 -17.79 0.50 -14.10
N LEU A 271 -17.89 0.37 -15.43
CA LEU A 271 -19.17 0.15 -16.13
C LEU A 271 -19.87 -1.12 -15.63
N ARG A 272 -19.14 -2.24 -15.47
CA ARG A 272 -19.73 -3.49 -14.95
C ARG A 272 -20.18 -3.39 -13.50
N ARG A 273 -19.45 -2.66 -12.64
CA ARG A 273 -19.88 -2.42 -11.25
C ARG A 273 -21.14 -1.57 -11.20
N LEU A 274 -21.19 -0.51 -12.01
CA LEU A 274 -22.35 0.38 -12.09
C LEU A 274 -23.58 -0.38 -12.60
N LEU A 275 -23.39 -1.27 -13.58
CA LEU A 275 -24.44 -2.17 -14.06
C LEU A 275 -24.96 -3.07 -12.95
N ALA A 276 -24.06 -3.78 -12.25
CA ALA A 276 -24.44 -4.69 -11.17
C ALA A 276 -25.16 -3.96 -10.02
N ALA A 277 -24.68 -2.79 -9.61
CA ALA A 277 -25.31 -1.97 -8.58
C ALA A 277 -26.70 -1.46 -9.02
N THR A 278 -26.88 -1.12 -10.30
CA THR A 278 -28.16 -0.65 -10.84
C THR A 278 -29.17 -1.79 -10.97
N GLN A 279 -28.74 -2.98 -11.41
CA GLN A 279 -29.56 -4.19 -11.42
C GLN A 279 -30.01 -4.59 -10.02
N HIS A 280 -29.11 -4.49 -9.04
CA HIS A 280 -29.44 -4.77 -7.64
C HIS A 280 -30.47 -3.77 -7.08
N ARG A 281 -30.32 -2.47 -7.37
CA ARG A 281 -31.34 -1.45 -7.00
C ARG A 281 -32.70 -1.73 -7.62
N GLN A 282 -32.72 -2.15 -8.89
CA GLN A 282 -33.95 -2.53 -9.59
C GLN A 282 -34.66 -3.71 -8.89
N GLN A 283 -33.91 -4.74 -8.51
CA GLN A 283 -34.44 -5.94 -7.84
C GLN A 283 -34.95 -5.65 -6.42
N GLN A 284 -34.36 -4.70 -5.70
CA GLN A 284 -34.77 -4.35 -4.34
C GLN A 284 -35.95 -3.38 -4.27
N GLY A 285 -36.38 -2.78 -5.39
CA GLY A 285 -37.48 -1.82 -5.42
C GLY A 285 -37.24 -0.57 -4.56
N ASP A 286 -35.97 -0.23 -4.30
CA ASP A 286 -35.61 0.87 -3.39
C ASP A 286 -35.79 2.22 -4.11
N GLY A 287 -37.03 2.69 -4.15
CA GLY A 287 -37.44 3.97 -4.75
C GLY A 287 -37.04 5.22 -3.94
N ARG A 288 -36.03 5.14 -3.07
CA ARG A 288 -35.62 6.25 -2.19
C ARG A 288 -35.00 7.44 -2.94
N ASP A 289 -34.50 7.23 -4.16
CA ASP A 289 -33.89 8.27 -5.00
C ASP A 289 -34.79 8.78 -6.14
N GLY A 290 -36.10 8.46 -6.15
CA GLY A 290 -37.07 9.12 -7.03
C GLY A 290 -37.00 8.77 -8.53
N GLY A 291 -36.19 7.80 -8.95
CA GLY A 291 -36.19 7.26 -10.31
C GLY A 291 -37.22 6.16 -10.49
N SER A 292 -37.98 6.16 -11.60
CA SER A 292 -38.94 5.10 -11.91
C SER A 292 -38.22 3.78 -12.30
N ASP A 293 -38.90 2.64 -12.19
CA ASP A 293 -38.37 1.35 -12.66
C ASP A 293 -38.01 1.39 -14.17
N GLU A 294 -38.77 2.18 -14.95
CA GLU A 294 -38.48 2.47 -16.35
C GLU A 294 -37.14 3.22 -16.54
N ASP A 295 -36.82 4.17 -15.64
CA ASP A 295 -35.55 4.92 -15.68
C ASP A 295 -34.35 4.02 -15.32
N LEU A 296 -34.50 3.14 -14.34
CA LEU A 296 -33.49 2.14 -13.99
C LEU A 296 -33.25 1.19 -15.16
N GLN A 297 -34.31 0.74 -15.83
CA GLN A 297 -34.22 -0.16 -16.97
C GLN A 297 -33.64 0.53 -18.23
N ALA A 298 -33.90 1.82 -18.42
CA ALA A 298 -33.22 2.62 -19.43
C ALA A 298 -31.72 2.75 -19.12
N THR A 299 -31.36 3.02 -17.87
CA THR A 299 -29.96 3.11 -17.42
C THR A 299 -29.21 1.80 -17.63
N ILE A 300 -29.82 0.66 -17.27
CA ILE A 300 -29.26 -0.68 -17.48
C ILE A 300 -28.94 -0.91 -18.97
N ARG A 301 -29.89 -0.60 -19.87
CA ARG A 301 -29.68 -0.73 -21.33
C ARG A 301 -28.53 0.13 -21.85
N THR A 302 -28.40 1.36 -21.35
CA THR A 302 -27.29 2.25 -21.71
C THR A 302 -25.95 1.67 -21.27
N LEU A 303 -25.85 1.18 -20.03
CA LEU A 303 -24.63 0.57 -19.50
C LEU A 303 -24.24 -0.69 -20.26
N GLU A 304 -25.21 -1.57 -20.57
CA GLU A 304 -24.98 -2.76 -21.39
C GLU A 304 -24.46 -2.40 -22.79
N ALA A 305 -25.00 -1.35 -23.42
CA ALA A 305 -24.55 -0.87 -24.71
C ALA A 305 -23.10 -0.33 -24.67
N GLU A 306 -22.77 0.47 -23.65
CA GLU A 306 -21.41 1.00 -23.45
C GLU A 306 -20.39 -0.12 -23.18
N ILE A 307 -20.76 -1.12 -22.37
CA ILE A 307 -19.95 -2.33 -22.15
C ILE A 307 -19.72 -3.05 -23.49
N ALA A 308 -20.75 -3.25 -24.30
CA ALA A 308 -20.63 -3.93 -25.60
C ALA A 308 -19.80 -3.13 -26.63
N VAL A 309 -19.85 -1.80 -26.60
CA VAL A 309 -18.97 -0.94 -27.42
C VAL A 309 -17.52 -1.09 -26.97
N THR A 310 -17.30 -1.04 -25.66
CA THR A 310 -15.98 -1.22 -25.02
C THR A 310 -15.38 -2.59 -25.36
N GLU A 311 -16.15 -3.68 -25.25
CA GLU A 311 -15.71 -5.04 -25.62
C GLU A 311 -15.38 -5.17 -27.12
N ARG A 312 -16.17 -4.54 -28.00
CA ARG A 312 -15.91 -4.56 -29.44
C ARG A 312 -14.65 -3.78 -29.81
N ARG A 313 -14.40 -2.65 -29.17
CA ARG A 313 -13.15 -1.88 -29.32
C ARG A 313 -11.95 -2.72 -28.90
N PHE A 314 -12.07 -3.46 -27.80
CA PHE A 314 -11.04 -4.37 -27.32
C PHE A 314 -10.72 -5.51 -28.28
N LYS A 315 -11.76 -6.19 -28.80
CA LYS A 315 -11.58 -7.29 -29.75
C LYS A 315 -10.88 -6.86 -31.04
N LYS A 316 -10.98 -5.58 -31.41
CA LYS A 316 -10.41 -5.02 -32.64
C LYS A 316 -8.99 -4.45 -32.48
N ASP A 317 -8.44 -4.41 -31.27
CA ASP A 317 -7.11 -3.83 -31.00
C ASP A 317 -6.14 -4.90 -30.45
N PRO A 318 -5.35 -5.57 -31.33
CA PRO A 318 -4.36 -6.56 -30.92
C PRO A 318 -3.26 -5.99 -30.01
N LYS A 319 -2.95 -4.69 -30.12
CA LYS A 319 -1.96 -4.04 -29.24
C LYS A 319 -2.53 -3.90 -27.84
N LEU A 320 -3.82 -3.57 -27.72
CA LEU A 320 -4.52 -3.52 -26.43
C LEU A 320 -4.62 -4.91 -25.78
N GLN A 321 -4.87 -5.96 -26.56
CA GLN A 321 -4.89 -7.35 -26.07
C GLN A 321 -3.54 -7.80 -25.53
N ALA A 322 -2.46 -7.61 -26.30
CA ALA A 322 -1.10 -7.95 -25.87
C ALA A 322 -0.65 -7.14 -24.63
N ARG A 323 -1.12 -5.89 -24.49
CA ARG A 323 -0.90 -5.06 -23.28
C ARG A 323 -1.62 -5.67 -22.06
N LEU A 324 -2.86 -6.11 -22.24
CA LEU A 324 -3.67 -6.71 -21.17
C LEU A 324 -3.12 -8.07 -20.69
N GLU A 325 -2.58 -8.88 -21.61
CA GLU A 325 -1.82 -10.09 -21.24
C GLU A 325 -0.54 -9.77 -20.45
N GLY A 326 0.08 -8.62 -20.72
CA GLY A 326 1.19 -8.06 -19.95
C GLY A 326 0.77 -7.42 -18.61
N ASP A 327 -0.51 -7.13 -18.42
CA ASP A 327 -1.08 -6.56 -17.19
C ASP A 327 -1.54 -7.65 -16.19
N VAL A 328 -1.46 -8.93 -16.56
CA VAL A 328 -1.65 -10.05 -15.62
C VAL A 328 -0.50 -10.06 -14.61
N LEU A 329 -0.83 -9.93 -13.33
CA LEU A 329 0.12 -10.12 -12.24
C LEU A 329 0.63 -11.55 -12.28
N ARG A 330 1.95 -11.72 -12.42
CA ARG A 330 2.59 -13.04 -12.36
C ARG A 330 3.46 -13.18 -11.12
N GLY A 331 3.70 -14.39 -10.66
CA GLY A 331 4.71 -14.66 -9.65
C GLY A 331 6.12 -14.53 -10.24
N PRO A 332 7.18 -14.59 -9.40
CA PRO A 332 8.56 -14.68 -9.85
C PRO A 332 8.87 -15.91 -10.72
N ASP A 333 7.96 -16.89 -10.75
CA ASP A 333 7.95 -18.09 -11.58
C ASP A 333 7.27 -17.90 -12.95
N GLY A 334 6.62 -16.76 -13.19
CA GLY A 334 5.90 -16.45 -14.42
C GLY A 334 4.44 -16.93 -14.46
N GLU A 335 3.98 -17.66 -13.44
CA GLU A 335 2.59 -18.10 -13.30
C GLU A 335 1.68 -16.94 -12.89
N ALA A 336 0.42 -16.95 -13.32
CA ALA A 336 -0.52 -15.90 -12.90
C ALA A 336 -0.81 -15.98 -11.40
N VAL A 337 -0.81 -14.84 -10.71
CA VAL A 337 -1.18 -14.76 -9.28
C VAL A 337 -2.71 -14.82 -9.17
N GLU A 338 -3.24 -16.03 -9.05
CA GLU A 338 -4.63 -16.26 -8.66
C GLU A 338 -4.71 -16.46 -7.15
N ALA A 339 -4.64 -15.37 -6.38
CA ALA A 339 -4.88 -15.42 -4.94
C ALA A 339 -6.32 -14.98 -4.63
N ASP A 340 -7.09 -15.83 -3.96
CA ASP A 340 -8.44 -15.50 -3.51
C ASP A 340 -8.38 -14.63 -2.25
N ILE A 341 -8.74 -13.36 -2.38
CA ILE A 341 -8.88 -12.41 -1.25
C ILE A 341 -10.36 -12.17 -0.87
N GLY A 342 -11.27 -13.09 -1.21
CA GLY A 342 -12.70 -13.00 -0.87
C GLY A 342 -13.51 -12.06 -1.77
N TYR A 343 -12.87 -11.35 -2.71
CA TYR A 343 -13.52 -10.41 -3.64
C TYR A 343 -13.26 -10.71 -5.13
N GLY A 344 -12.65 -11.85 -5.45
CA GLY A 344 -12.44 -12.33 -6.83
C GLY A 344 -11.30 -11.63 -7.57
N ARG A 345 -10.24 -12.40 -7.85
CA ARG A 345 -8.93 -12.06 -8.48
C ARG A 345 -7.93 -11.43 -7.51
N GLY A 346 -6.67 -11.87 -7.60
CA GLY A 346 -5.54 -11.58 -6.69
C GLY A 346 -5.04 -10.15 -6.68
N ILE A 347 -5.94 -9.23 -6.36
CA ILE A 347 -5.72 -7.79 -6.25
C ILE A 347 -5.90 -7.46 -4.76
N GLY A 348 -5.03 -6.68 -4.15
CA GLY A 348 -5.23 -6.23 -2.77
C GLY A 348 -6.42 -5.28 -2.63
N CYS A 349 -6.80 -4.94 -1.40
CA CYS A 349 -7.89 -4.03 -1.11
C CYS A 349 -7.46 -2.96 -0.11
N VAL A 350 -7.66 -1.68 -0.43
CA VAL A 350 -7.53 -0.57 0.51
C VAL A 350 -8.81 -0.51 1.34
N LEU A 351 -8.71 -0.94 2.59
CA LEU A 351 -9.82 -1.04 3.53
C LEU A 351 -10.12 0.31 4.20
N ARG A 352 -9.09 1.15 4.35
CA ARG A 352 -9.24 2.48 4.95
C ARG A 352 -8.22 3.43 4.37
N TRP A 353 -8.65 4.66 4.08
CA TRP A 353 -7.80 5.71 3.53
C TRP A 353 -7.66 6.87 4.52
N SER A 354 -6.47 7.04 5.09
CA SER A 354 -6.14 8.13 6.01
C SER A 354 -7.08 8.34 7.22
N ASP A 355 -7.14 7.35 8.10
CA ASP A 355 -7.84 7.44 9.37
C ASP A 355 -7.14 8.34 10.38
N VAL A 356 -7.90 9.22 11.05
CA VAL A 356 -7.42 10.11 12.13
C VAL A 356 -8.32 10.05 13.37
N GLU A 357 -9.23 9.09 13.46
CA GLU A 357 -10.20 9.03 14.56
C GLU A 357 -9.53 8.99 15.93
N HIS A 358 -8.40 8.28 16.03
CA HIS A 358 -7.60 8.18 17.25
C HIS A 358 -6.96 9.50 17.69
N LEU A 359 -6.79 10.47 16.79
CA LEU A 359 -6.19 11.77 17.09
C LEU A 359 -7.21 12.81 17.54
N ARG A 360 -8.53 12.52 17.46
CA ARG A 360 -9.60 13.48 17.78
C ARG A 360 -9.53 14.00 19.23
N GLY A 361 -8.98 13.23 20.17
CA GLY A 361 -8.78 13.65 21.56
C GLY A 361 -7.68 14.69 21.72
N LEU A 362 -6.55 14.54 21.01
CA LEU A 362 -5.43 15.48 21.06
C LEU A 362 -5.81 16.89 20.59
N ALA A 363 -6.74 16.99 19.63
CA ALA A 363 -7.23 18.27 19.14
C ALA A 363 -8.05 19.05 20.17
N LYS A 364 -8.56 18.40 21.23
CA LYS A 364 -9.36 19.04 22.29
C LYS A 364 -8.53 19.52 23.47
N ASP A 365 -7.41 18.84 23.77
CA ASP A 365 -6.56 19.15 24.93
C ASP A 365 -5.51 20.24 24.65
N GLY A 366 -5.31 20.61 23.38
CA GLY A 366 -4.57 21.81 22.97
C GLY A 366 -5.43 23.07 23.15
N GLY A 367 -5.45 23.63 24.36
CA GLY A 367 -6.33 24.74 24.78
C GLY A 367 -6.49 25.91 23.78
N ASP A 368 -7.72 26.43 23.73
CA ASP A 368 -8.16 27.75 23.24
C ASP A 368 -7.42 28.35 22.03
N ALA A 369 -7.38 27.60 20.94
CA ALA A 369 -7.33 28.17 19.58
C ALA A 369 -8.63 27.90 18.81
N ALA A 370 -9.76 27.74 19.52
CA ALA A 370 -11.11 27.69 18.96
C ALA A 370 -11.54 29.09 18.48
N GLY A 371 -10.91 29.55 17.39
CA GLY A 371 -11.12 30.89 16.84
C GLY A 371 -10.44 31.11 15.50
N SER A 372 -10.21 30.08 14.69
CA SER A 372 -10.12 30.17 13.21
C SER A 372 -9.97 28.77 12.64
N GLY A 373 -10.75 28.47 11.61
CA GLY A 373 -10.88 27.13 11.05
C GLY A 373 -9.55 26.46 10.73
N ALA A 374 -9.49 25.14 11.00
CA ALA A 374 -8.57 24.16 10.44
C ALA A 374 -7.33 24.79 9.78
N LYS A 375 -6.39 25.29 10.60
CA LYS A 375 -5.16 25.87 10.10
C LYS A 375 -4.44 24.79 9.28
N GLN A 376 -4.28 25.11 8.01
CA GLN A 376 -3.80 24.25 6.94
C GLN A 376 -2.41 23.70 7.25
N ASP A 377 -2.35 22.47 7.78
CA ASP A 377 -1.21 21.58 7.59
C ASP A 377 -0.86 21.60 6.09
N VAL A 378 0.42 21.72 5.72
CA VAL A 378 0.80 21.44 4.33
C VAL A 378 1.06 19.96 4.19
N ASN A 379 0.25 19.35 3.32
CA ASN A 379 0.54 18.04 2.81
C ASN A 379 1.17 18.18 1.43
N VAL A 380 2.29 17.49 1.25
CA VAL A 380 2.94 17.36 -0.05
C VAL A 380 2.06 16.56 -1.03
N ASP A 381 1.03 15.86 -0.54
CA ASP A 381 -0.03 15.25 -1.37
C ASP A 381 -0.76 16.28 -2.24
N GLU A 382 -0.92 17.52 -1.76
CA GLU A 382 -1.49 18.60 -2.59
C GLU A 382 -0.55 19.04 -3.71
N LEU A 383 0.67 18.48 -3.76
CA LEU A 383 1.75 18.80 -4.70
C LEU A 383 2.01 17.68 -5.71
N VAL A 384 1.30 16.55 -5.58
CA VAL A 384 1.26 15.43 -6.54
C VAL A 384 -0.15 15.42 -7.12
N GLY A 385 -0.40 16.27 -8.12
CA GLY A 385 -1.75 16.44 -8.65
C GLY A 385 -2.33 15.17 -9.26
N LYS A 386 -3.64 15.00 -9.10
CA LYS A 386 -4.44 14.27 -10.08
C LYS A 386 -4.40 15.07 -11.38
N GLY A 387 -3.87 14.47 -12.44
CA GLY A 387 -4.16 14.95 -13.79
C GLY A 387 -5.68 14.92 -13.98
N GLU A 388 -6.22 16.00 -14.57
CA GLU A 388 -7.55 15.95 -15.19
C GLU A 388 -7.58 14.90 -16.30
#